data_AF-A0A7K8J6C6-F1
#
_entry.id   AF-A0A7K8J6C6-F1
#
_cell.length_a   1.000
_cell.length_b   1.000
_cell.length_c   1.000
_cell.angle_alpha   90.00
_cell.angle_beta   90.00
_cell.angle_gamma   90.00
#
_symmetry.space_group_name_H-M   'P 1'
#
loop_
_entity.id
_entity.type
_entity.pdbx_description
1 polymer ?
#
loop_
_entity_poly.entity_id
_entity_poly.type
_entity_poly.pdbx_seq_one_letter_code
_entity_poly.pdbx_strand_id
1 'polypeptide(L)'
;MRFKFSILALLLEAIIIVLYGVFVDYDTNFSATDLYPHFQDVHVMIFVGFGFLMTFLKKYGFSSVGFNMLIAAFGLQWGILMQGFWHMNEGKILVNIRSMINADFSTATALISFGALLGKTSPIQMLILTLLEITIFACNEHLVTEVLEATDIGASMTIHAFGAYFGLAAALILYRPGLTNKHENDESTYHSDMFAMIGTLFLWLFWPSFNSAIAADVDTQTTAIINTYYSLAACTIVTFALSSLVDKRGKFSMVLIQNATLAGGVAVGTCADLQIHPFSAMFIGVIAGIVSVLGFQFLTPVLASKLRIQDTCGVHNLHGLPGILGGIAGIIVTAAKREMKNGHLLTPGTQAAALGSTLGIALVGGALTGAILKLPFLGQVSDQNCFDDSAYWEVPEEETVPEILSSHRDEHSRFEAAM
;
A
#
# COMPACT_ATOMS: atom_id res chain seq x y z
N MET A 1 14.02 15.74 -16.36
CA MET A 1 13.11 15.90 -15.21
C MET A 1 12.82 17.36 -14.88
N ARG A 2 13.84 18.24 -14.68
CA ARG A 2 13.70 19.66 -14.28
C ARG A 2 12.41 20.37 -14.72
N PHE A 3 12.20 20.59 -16.02
CA PHE A 3 11.00 21.33 -16.47
C PHE A 3 9.73 20.48 -16.47
N LYS A 4 9.80 19.25 -16.98
CA LYS A 4 8.61 18.39 -17.14
C LYS A 4 7.90 18.12 -15.80
N PHE A 5 8.67 17.76 -14.77
CA PHE A 5 8.12 17.49 -13.45
C PHE A 5 7.57 18.75 -12.82
N SER A 6 8.36 19.84 -12.76
CA SER A 6 7.93 21.08 -12.13
C SER A 6 6.69 21.67 -12.79
N ILE A 7 6.61 21.67 -14.13
CA ILE A 7 5.43 22.16 -14.85
C ILE A 7 4.21 21.32 -14.52
N LEU A 8 4.31 19.98 -14.55
CA LEU A 8 3.19 19.11 -14.25
C LEU A 8 2.72 19.28 -12.80
N ALA A 9 3.63 19.23 -11.84
CA ALA A 9 3.30 19.34 -10.42
C ALA A 9 2.64 20.69 -10.10
N LEU A 10 3.23 21.80 -10.57
CA LEU A 10 2.67 23.14 -10.35
C LEU A 10 1.32 23.34 -11.07
N LEU A 11 1.14 22.74 -12.26
CA LEU A 11 -0.12 22.79 -12.97
C LEU A 11 -1.22 22.01 -12.22
N LEU A 12 -0.91 20.80 -11.75
CA LEU A 12 -1.85 19.98 -10.98
C LEU A 12 -2.25 20.69 -9.68
N GLU A 13 -1.28 21.27 -8.96
CA GLU A 13 -1.55 22.04 -7.75
C GLU A 13 -2.42 23.28 -8.03
N ALA A 14 -2.12 24.03 -9.10
CA ALA A 14 -2.95 25.18 -9.50
C ALA A 14 -4.39 24.77 -9.85
N ILE A 15 -4.56 23.63 -10.54
CA ILE A 15 -5.88 23.06 -10.84
C ILE A 15 -6.62 22.70 -9.54
N ILE A 16 -5.94 22.01 -8.61
CA ILE A 16 -6.52 21.65 -7.30
C ILE A 16 -6.98 22.89 -6.55
N ILE A 17 -6.14 23.93 -6.44
CA ILE A 17 -6.49 25.17 -5.74
C ILE A 17 -7.75 25.81 -6.34
N VAL A 18 -7.85 25.86 -7.67
CA VAL A 18 -9.04 26.38 -8.35
C VAL A 18 -10.26 25.52 -8.05
N LEU A 19 -10.15 24.19 -8.13
CA LEU A 19 -11.25 23.28 -7.83
C LEU A 19 -11.69 23.39 -6.37
N TYR A 20 -10.77 23.53 -5.42
CA TYR A 20 -11.08 23.77 -4.02
C TYR A 20 -11.83 25.09 -3.83
N GLY A 21 -11.34 26.18 -4.44
CA GLY A 21 -12.01 27.48 -4.36
C GLY A 21 -13.43 27.47 -4.95
N VAL A 22 -13.69 26.62 -5.94
CA VAL A 22 -15.01 26.48 -6.56
C VAL A 22 -15.92 25.55 -5.76
N PHE A 23 -15.43 24.37 -5.37
CA PHE A 23 -16.28 23.27 -4.90
C PHE A 23 -16.17 22.96 -3.42
N VAL A 24 -15.11 23.34 -2.71
CA VAL A 24 -14.87 22.89 -1.33
C VAL A 24 -15.25 23.97 -0.32
N ASP A 25 -15.94 23.59 0.75
CA ASP A 25 -16.29 24.47 1.86
C ASP A 25 -16.21 23.73 3.21
N TYR A 26 -16.12 24.46 4.31
CA TYR A 26 -16.07 23.83 5.64
C TYR A 26 -17.44 23.30 6.07
N ASP A 27 -17.47 22.09 6.62
CA ASP A 27 -18.65 21.59 7.31
C ASP A 27 -18.74 22.21 8.72
N THR A 28 -19.51 23.29 8.85
CA THR A 28 -19.68 24.00 10.14
C THR A 28 -20.56 23.24 11.14
N ASN A 29 -21.23 22.16 10.71
CA ASN A 29 -22.18 21.42 11.55
C ASN A 29 -21.57 20.13 12.12
N PHE A 30 -20.38 19.74 11.65
CA PHE A 30 -19.71 18.51 12.08
C PHE A 30 -18.77 18.77 13.26
N SER A 31 -19.13 18.25 14.43
CA SER A 31 -18.31 18.28 15.64
C SER A 31 -17.88 16.86 16.02
N ALA A 32 -16.82 16.34 15.40
CA ALA A 32 -16.23 15.05 15.81
C ALA A 32 -14.72 15.16 16.03
N THR A 33 -14.32 15.94 17.03
CA THR A 33 -12.96 15.95 17.58
C THR A 33 -12.48 14.53 17.95
N ASP A 34 -13.41 13.64 18.28
CA ASP A 34 -13.15 12.24 18.63
C ASP A 34 -12.63 11.39 17.46
N LEU A 35 -12.82 11.82 16.20
CA LEU A 35 -12.23 11.17 15.03
C LEU A 35 -10.78 11.58 14.78
N TYR A 36 -10.31 12.68 15.38
CA TYR A 36 -8.97 13.19 15.13
C TYR A 36 -7.86 12.18 15.50
N PRO A 37 -7.92 11.44 16.62
CA PRO A 37 -6.95 10.39 16.92
C PRO A 37 -6.90 9.29 15.85
N HIS A 38 -8.06 8.81 15.38
CA HIS A 38 -8.10 7.82 14.29
C HIS A 38 -7.52 8.37 12.99
N PHE A 39 -7.81 9.65 12.67
CA PHE A 39 -7.17 10.33 11.56
C PHE A 39 -5.64 10.34 11.72
N GLN A 40 -5.11 10.73 12.88
CA GLN A 40 -3.66 10.76 13.11
C GLN A 40 -3.02 9.39 12.88
N ASP A 41 -3.63 8.32 13.40
CA ASP A 41 -3.15 6.95 13.24
C ASP A 41 -3.11 6.54 11.75
N VAL A 42 -4.21 6.75 11.03
CA VAL A 42 -4.29 6.46 9.59
C VAL A 42 -3.30 7.29 8.80
N HIS A 43 -3.18 8.58 9.11
CA HIS A 43 -2.25 9.49 8.44
C HIS A 43 -0.78 9.08 8.67
N VAL A 44 -0.44 8.60 9.87
CA VAL A 44 0.89 8.03 10.14
C VAL A 44 1.12 6.76 9.33
N MET A 45 0.11 5.90 9.15
CA MET A 45 0.22 4.74 8.26
C MET A 45 0.54 5.16 6.81
N ILE A 46 -0.07 6.24 6.30
CA ILE A 46 0.17 6.76 4.94
C ILE A 46 1.61 7.28 4.79
N PHE A 47 2.08 8.15 5.69
CA PHE A 47 3.37 8.82 5.51
C PHE A 47 4.56 8.01 6.03
N VAL A 48 4.42 7.42 7.23
CA VAL A 48 5.51 6.66 7.88
C VAL A 48 5.39 5.18 7.57
N GLY A 49 4.20 4.62 7.69
CA GLY A 49 3.94 3.19 7.48
C GLY A 49 4.37 2.72 6.09
N PHE A 50 3.64 3.12 5.06
CA PHE A 50 3.99 2.82 3.66
C PHE A 50 5.37 3.37 3.27
N GLY A 51 5.63 4.64 3.62
CA GLY A 51 6.86 5.34 3.25
C GLY A 51 8.12 4.59 3.67
N PHE A 52 8.21 4.19 4.95
CA PHE A 52 9.36 3.43 5.44
C PHE A 52 9.31 1.96 5.05
N LEU A 53 8.14 1.30 4.97
CA LEU A 53 8.06 -0.11 4.57
C LEU A 53 8.77 -0.34 3.21
N MET A 54 8.64 0.62 2.30
CA MET A 54 9.24 0.59 0.97
C MET A 54 10.75 0.93 0.95
N THR A 55 11.37 1.37 2.05
CA THR A 55 12.80 1.70 2.08
C THR A 55 13.70 0.47 2.20
N PHE A 56 13.17 -0.75 2.07
CA PHE A 56 13.98 -1.98 2.13
C PHE A 56 15.03 -2.03 0.99
N LEU A 57 14.74 -1.42 -0.16
CA LEU A 57 15.64 -1.34 -1.31
C LEU A 57 16.89 -0.50 -0.99
N LYS A 58 18.06 -1.14 -1.02
CA LYS A 58 19.33 -0.58 -0.52
C LYS A 58 19.76 0.75 -1.14
N LYS A 59 19.37 1.03 -2.38
CA LYS A 59 19.73 2.24 -3.15
C LYS A 59 18.52 3.06 -3.59
N TYR A 60 17.35 2.81 -3.00
CA TYR A 60 16.09 3.48 -3.40
C TYR A 60 15.35 4.11 -2.21
N GLY A 61 16.05 4.34 -1.09
CA GLY A 61 15.45 4.85 0.14
C GLY A 61 14.85 6.24 -0.01
N PHE A 62 15.52 7.16 -0.73
CA PHE A 62 15.03 8.53 -0.92
C PHE A 62 13.78 8.54 -1.79
N SER A 63 13.80 7.78 -2.89
CA SER A 63 12.66 7.65 -3.79
C SER A 63 11.49 6.92 -3.11
N SER A 64 11.74 5.90 -2.29
CA SER A 64 10.69 5.22 -1.52
C SER A 64 9.93 6.20 -0.63
N VAL A 65 10.60 6.85 0.33
CA VAL A 65 9.91 7.75 1.29
C VAL A 65 9.51 9.08 0.64
N GLY A 66 10.33 9.63 -0.25
CA GLY A 66 10.10 10.91 -0.92
C GLY A 66 9.00 10.85 -1.97
N PHE A 67 8.93 9.79 -2.78
CA PHE A 67 7.81 9.64 -3.72
C PHE A 67 6.54 9.20 -3.00
N ASN A 68 6.63 8.43 -1.91
CA ASN A 68 5.48 8.18 -1.03
C ASN A 68 4.89 9.50 -0.52
N MET A 69 5.73 10.40 0.00
CA MET A 69 5.28 11.72 0.47
C MET A 69 4.66 12.55 -0.66
N LEU A 70 5.24 12.53 -1.87
CA LEU A 70 4.69 13.21 -3.04
C LEU A 70 3.31 12.66 -3.44
N ILE A 71 3.19 11.34 -3.55
CA ILE A 71 1.94 10.63 -3.87
C ILE A 71 0.90 10.96 -2.81
N ALA A 72 1.27 10.92 -1.53
CA ALA A 72 0.36 11.19 -0.43
C ALA A 72 -0.13 12.64 -0.43
N ALA A 73 0.78 13.62 -0.49
CA ALA A 73 0.39 15.04 -0.50
C ALA A 73 -0.55 15.41 -1.65
N PHE A 74 -0.32 14.84 -2.84
CA PHE A 74 -1.21 15.04 -3.99
C PHE A 74 -2.51 14.22 -3.85
N GLY A 75 -2.40 12.96 -3.43
CA GLY A 75 -3.50 12.02 -3.30
C GLY A 75 -4.56 12.48 -2.30
N LEU A 76 -4.15 13.06 -1.16
CA LEU A 76 -5.09 13.58 -0.15
C LEU A 76 -6.00 14.67 -0.72
N GLN A 77 -5.41 15.61 -1.47
CA GLN A 77 -6.16 16.71 -2.07
C GLN A 77 -7.09 16.22 -3.19
N TRP A 78 -6.58 15.33 -4.03
CA TRP A 78 -7.36 14.77 -5.13
C TRP A 78 -8.47 13.82 -4.65
N GLY A 79 -8.21 13.04 -3.60
CA GLY A 79 -9.16 12.13 -2.96
C GLY A 79 -10.37 12.86 -2.40
N ILE A 80 -10.16 13.97 -1.67
CA ILE A 80 -11.25 14.83 -1.19
C ILE A 80 -12.16 15.26 -2.34
N LEU A 81 -11.59 15.70 -3.47
CA LEU A 81 -12.37 16.11 -4.63
C LEU A 81 -13.13 14.93 -5.24
N MET A 82 -12.44 13.83 -5.55
CA MET A 82 -13.04 12.69 -6.26
C MET A 82 -14.11 11.98 -5.46
N GLN A 83 -13.89 11.77 -4.16
CA GLN A 83 -14.90 11.18 -3.27
C GLN A 83 -16.00 12.21 -2.99
N GLY A 84 -15.63 13.47 -2.74
CA GLY A 84 -16.57 14.54 -2.43
C GLY A 84 -17.57 14.85 -3.55
N PHE A 85 -17.20 14.70 -4.81
CA PHE A 85 -18.13 14.90 -5.94
C PHE A 85 -19.35 13.97 -5.91
N TRP A 86 -19.26 12.80 -5.26
CA TRP A 86 -20.40 11.89 -5.08
C TRP A 86 -21.34 12.32 -3.94
N HIS A 87 -20.88 13.21 -3.05
CA HIS A 87 -21.57 13.58 -1.81
C HIS A 87 -21.77 15.10 -1.69
N MET A 88 -21.87 15.81 -2.82
CA MET A 88 -22.04 17.25 -2.82
C MET A 88 -23.38 17.66 -2.16
N ASN A 89 -23.32 18.70 -1.34
CA ASN A 89 -24.48 19.37 -0.78
C ASN A 89 -24.57 20.78 -1.37
N GLU A 90 -25.70 21.10 -2.03
CA GLU A 90 -25.93 22.40 -2.68
C GLU A 90 -24.78 22.83 -3.62
N GLY A 91 -24.15 21.87 -4.31
CA GLY A 91 -23.02 22.12 -5.21
C GLY A 91 -21.68 22.38 -4.52
N LYS A 92 -21.58 22.07 -3.22
CA LYS A 92 -20.34 22.12 -2.42
C LYS A 92 -19.98 20.77 -1.81
N ILE A 93 -18.69 20.52 -1.67
CA ILE A 93 -18.08 19.42 -0.92
C ILE A 93 -17.77 19.97 0.48
N LEU A 94 -18.50 19.49 1.48
CA LEU A 94 -18.32 19.93 2.87
C LEU A 94 -17.24 19.09 3.52
N VAL A 95 -16.07 19.68 3.76
CA VAL A 95 -14.91 18.97 4.33
C VAL A 95 -14.91 18.98 5.85
N ASN A 96 -14.53 17.82 6.40
CA ASN A 96 -14.37 17.56 7.82
C ASN A 96 -13.33 16.43 8.04
N ILE A 97 -13.08 16.04 9.30
CA ILE A 97 -12.08 15.00 9.63
C ILE A 97 -12.41 13.66 8.97
N ARG A 98 -13.68 13.31 8.80
CA ARG A 98 -14.07 12.07 8.10
C ARG A 98 -13.68 12.13 6.62
N SER A 99 -13.88 13.26 5.95
CA SER A 99 -13.40 13.42 4.57
C SER A 99 -11.88 13.33 4.46
N MET A 100 -11.13 13.75 5.49
CA MET A 100 -9.66 13.60 5.54
C MET A 100 -9.27 12.12 5.65
N ILE A 101 -9.90 11.36 6.55
CA ILE A 101 -9.68 9.90 6.69
C ILE A 101 -9.98 9.17 5.37
N ASN A 102 -11.09 9.49 4.73
CA ASN A 102 -11.46 8.87 3.45
C ASN A 102 -10.44 9.22 2.34
N ALA A 103 -9.87 10.43 2.36
CA ALA A 103 -8.82 10.81 1.44
C ALA A 103 -7.50 10.07 1.71
N ASP A 104 -7.15 9.81 2.98
CA ASP A 104 -6.04 8.92 3.34
C ASP A 104 -6.30 7.49 2.81
N PHE A 105 -7.52 6.97 2.89
CA PHE A 105 -7.89 5.66 2.34
C PHE A 105 -7.74 5.57 0.82
N SER A 106 -8.24 6.54 0.06
CA SER A 106 -8.02 6.58 -1.40
C SER A 106 -6.53 6.71 -1.75
N THR A 107 -5.78 7.48 -0.96
CA THR A 107 -4.32 7.62 -1.11
C THR A 107 -3.61 6.30 -0.84
N ALA A 108 -4.07 5.51 0.14
CA ALA A 108 -3.52 4.20 0.44
C ALA A 108 -3.58 3.26 -0.78
N THR A 109 -4.62 3.34 -1.61
CA THR A 109 -4.70 2.50 -2.82
C THR A 109 -3.57 2.81 -3.78
N ALA A 110 -3.31 4.10 -4.03
CA ALA A 110 -2.21 4.56 -4.88
C ALA A 110 -0.84 4.14 -4.33
N LEU A 111 -0.67 4.13 -3.00
CA LEU A 111 0.56 3.67 -2.35
C LEU A 111 0.75 2.15 -2.46
N ILE A 112 -0.34 1.37 -2.43
CA ILE A 112 -0.29 -0.07 -2.72
C ILE A 112 0.13 -0.29 -4.17
N SER A 113 -0.47 0.42 -5.13
CA SER A 113 -0.07 0.35 -6.54
C SER A 113 1.38 0.78 -6.76
N PHE A 114 1.84 1.81 -6.04
CA PHE A 114 3.24 2.23 -6.04
C PHE A 114 4.17 1.10 -5.60
N GLY A 115 3.82 0.31 -4.59
CA GLY A 115 4.60 -0.85 -4.17
C GLY A 115 4.83 -1.89 -5.28
N ALA A 116 3.86 -2.08 -6.18
CA ALA A 116 4.04 -2.96 -7.36
C ALA A 116 5.06 -2.37 -8.36
N LEU A 117 5.10 -1.04 -8.50
CA LEU A 117 5.89 -0.32 -9.49
C LEU A 117 7.22 0.26 -8.96
N LEU A 118 7.44 0.16 -7.65
CA LEU A 118 8.56 0.74 -6.92
C LEU A 118 9.90 0.41 -7.60
N GLY A 119 10.76 1.42 -7.72
CA GLY A 119 12.08 1.30 -8.36
C GLY A 119 12.08 1.37 -9.89
N LYS A 120 10.92 1.34 -10.55
CA LYS A 120 10.81 1.23 -12.02
C LYS A 120 10.15 2.43 -12.69
N THR A 121 9.55 3.32 -11.91
CA THR A 121 8.76 4.45 -12.40
C THR A 121 9.29 5.80 -11.92
N SER A 122 9.04 6.85 -12.68
CA SER A 122 9.40 8.23 -12.38
C SER A 122 8.38 8.92 -11.47
N PRO A 123 8.72 10.04 -10.81
CA PRO A 123 7.75 10.81 -10.03
C PRO A 123 6.64 11.43 -10.91
N ILE A 124 6.89 11.66 -12.21
CA ILE A 124 5.84 12.07 -13.16
C ILE A 124 4.83 10.93 -13.37
N GLN A 125 5.32 9.71 -13.57
CA GLN A 125 4.45 8.54 -13.71
C GLN A 125 3.63 8.32 -12.44
N MET A 126 4.20 8.58 -11.27
CA MET A 126 3.47 8.47 -9.99
C MET A 126 2.37 9.51 -9.85
N LEU A 127 2.60 10.78 -10.20
CA LEU A 127 1.51 11.78 -10.22
C LEU A 127 0.37 11.40 -11.17
N ILE A 128 0.69 10.87 -12.35
CA ILE A 128 -0.33 10.42 -13.32
C ILE A 128 -1.08 9.19 -12.79
N LEU A 129 -0.36 8.23 -12.21
CA LEU A 129 -0.97 7.05 -11.57
C LEU A 129 -1.93 7.47 -10.47
N THR A 130 -1.48 8.30 -9.53
CA THR A 130 -2.32 8.79 -8.42
C THR A 130 -3.56 9.50 -8.93
N LEU A 131 -3.44 10.35 -9.95
CA LEU A 131 -4.57 11.07 -10.53
C LEU A 131 -5.62 10.09 -11.08
N LEU A 132 -5.19 9.14 -11.92
CA LEU A 132 -6.10 8.21 -12.60
C LEU A 132 -6.67 7.17 -11.64
N GLU A 133 -5.83 6.61 -10.78
CA GLU A 133 -6.20 5.56 -9.84
C GLU A 133 -7.22 6.05 -8.82
N ILE A 134 -6.99 7.22 -8.19
CA ILE A 134 -7.93 7.76 -7.19
C ILE A 134 -9.28 8.12 -7.83
N THR A 135 -9.30 8.62 -9.08
CA THR A 135 -10.56 8.85 -9.80
C THR A 135 -11.32 7.54 -10.03
N ILE A 136 -10.64 6.49 -10.47
CA ILE A 136 -11.25 5.17 -10.70
C ILE A 136 -11.67 4.52 -9.37
N PHE A 137 -10.85 4.67 -8.33
CA PHE A 137 -11.14 4.23 -6.97
C PHE A 137 -12.43 4.87 -6.46
N ALA A 138 -12.61 6.19 -6.60
CA ALA A 138 -13.82 6.86 -6.12
C ALA A 138 -15.09 6.31 -6.81
N CYS A 139 -15.02 6.02 -8.11
CA CYS A 139 -16.11 5.34 -8.82
C CYS A 139 -16.36 3.92 -8.29
N ASN A 140 -15.30 3.16 -8.01
CA ASN A 140 -15.40 1.81 -7.45
C ASN A 140 -15.97 1.82 -6.03
N GLU A 141 -15.49 2.72 -5.18
CA GLU A 141 -15.97 2.91 -3.81
C GLU A 141 -17.45 3.23 -3.84
N HIS A 142 -17.88 4.22 -4.62
CA HIS A 142 -19.30 4.57 -4.78
C HIS A 142 -20.15 3.38 -5.26
N LEU A 143 -19.68 2.62 -6.25
CA LEU A 143 -20.35 1.41 -6.71
C LEU A 143 -20.52 0.38 -5.58
N VAL A 144 -19.47 0.14 -4.79
CA VAL A 144 -19.47 -0.88 -3.74
C VAL A 144 -20.31 -0.46 -2.53
N THR A 145 -20.13 0.76 -2.04
CA THR A 145 -20.71 1.21 -0.77
C THR A 145 -22.13 1.77 -0.92
N GLU A 146 -22.41 2.51 -2.00
CA GLU A 146 -23.69 3.20 -2.19
C GLU A 146 -24.64 2.44 -3.14
N VAL A 147 -24.12 1.81 -4.20
CA VAL A 147 -24.97 1.14 -5.20
C VAL A 147 -25.21 -0.34 -4.87
N LEU A 148 -24.14 -1.06 -4.53
CA LEU A 148 -24.23 -2.47 -4.13
C LEU A 148 -24.52 -2.65 -2.64
N GLU A 149 -24.39 -1.59 -1.85
CA GLU A 149 -24.64 -1.56 -0.40
C GLU A 149 -23.88 -2.67 0.34
N ALA A 150 -22.67 -3.01 -0.14
CA ALA A 150 -21.81 -4.00 0.45
C ALA A 150 -21.04 -3.40 1.65
N THR A 151 -20.74 -4.21 2.67
CA THR A 151 -19.87 -3.77 3.77
C THR A 151 -18.43 -4.08 3.45
N ASP A 152 -17.54 -3.13 3.68
CA ASP A 152 -16.09 -3.33 3.57
C ASP A 152 -15.33 -2.37 4.51
N ILE A 153 -15.56 -2.47 5.83
CA ILE A 153 -15.20 -1.40 6.77
C ILE A 153 -13.70 -1.08 6.82
N GLY A 154 -12.85 -2.11 6.78
CA GLY A 154 -11.40 -2.01 6.68
C GLY A 154 -10.89 -2.14 5.24
N ALA A 155 -11.79 -2.03 4.26
CA ALA A 155 -11.49 -1.90 2.85
C ALA A 155 -10.59 -3.02 2.27
N SER A 156 -10.83 -4.29 2.65
CA SER A 156 -10.09 -5.42 2.06
C SER A 156 -10.34 -5.51 0.55
N MET A 157 -11.53 -5.15 0.09
CA MET A 157 -11.87 -5.12 -1.34
C MET A 157 -11.49 -3.77 -1.94
N THR A 158 -12.10 -2.67 -1.46
CA THR A 158 -12.06 -1.36 -2.11
C THR A 158 -10.67 -0.71 -2.07
N ILE A 159 -9.86 -0.95 -1.04
CA ILE A 159 -8.47 -0.45 -0.95
C ILE A 159 -7.48 -1.52 -1.35
N HIS A 160 -7.47 -2.64 -0.62
CA HIS A 160 -6.35 -3.57 -0.69
C HIS A 160 -6.36 -4.43 -1.94
N ALA A 161 -7.47 -5.12 -2.24
CA ALA A 161 -7.60 -5.87 -3.49
C ALA A 161 -7.56 -4.92 -4.69
N PHE A 162 -8.28 -3.79 -4.64
CA PHE A 162 -8.27 -2.80 -5.71
C PHE A 162 -6.86 -2.31 -6.04
N GLY A 163 -6.14 -1.72 -5.08
CA GLY A 163 -4.80 -1.16 -5.31
C GLY A 163 -3.80 -2.23 -5.71
N ALA A 164 -3.86 -3.43 -5.12
CA ALA A 164 -2.97 -4.52 -5.51
C ALA A 164 -3.17 -4.91 -6.97
N TYR A 165 -4.41 -5.20 -7.40
CA TYR A 165 -4.67 -5.66 -8.76
C TYR A 165 -4.57 -4.54 -9.80
N PHE A 166 -4.80 -3.28 -9.41
CA PHE A 166 -4.52 -2.12 -10.24
C PHE A 166 -3.02 -1.98 -10.50
N GLY A 167 -2.20 -1.99 -9.44
CA GLY A 167 -0.74 -1.94 -9.52
C GLY A 167 -0.14 -3.12 -10.30
N LEU A 168 -0.63 -4.34 -10.10
CA LEU A 168 -0.17 -5.53 -10.83
C LEU A 168 -0.54 -5.48 -12.31
N ALA A 169 -1.73 -5.00 -12.66
CA ALA A 169 -2.11 -4.80 -14.06
C ALA A 169 -1.25 -3.73 -14.72
N ALA A 170 -0.96 -2.63 -14.02
CA ALA A 170 -0.01 -1.62 -14.50
C ALA A 170 1.41 -2.20 -14.66
N ALA A 171 1.89 -3.01 -13.69
CA ALA A 171 3.19 -3.66 -13.72
C ALA A 171 3.33 -4.65 -14.88
N LEU A 172 2.25 -5.36 -15.23
CA LEU A 172 2.21 -6.24 -16.40
C LEU A 172 2.43 -5.47 -17.70
N ILE A 173 1.74 -4.34 -17.87
CA ILE A 173 1.89 -3.50 -19.08
C ILE A 173 3.27 -2.84 -19.15
N LEU A 174 3.79 -2.44 -18.00
CA LEU A 174 5.11 -1.84 -17.82
C LEU A 174 6.24 -2.85 -17.69
N TYR A 175 5.99 -4.14 -17.99
CA TYR A 175 7.01 -5.19 -17.90
C TYR A 175 8.33 -4.79 -18.57
N ARG A 176 9.43 -4.97 -17.84
CA ARG A 176 10.78 -4.62 -18.28
C ARG A 176 11.60 -5.90 -18.51
N PRO A 177 11.94 -6.25 -19.77
CA PRO A 177 12.64 -7.48 -20.07
C PRO A 177 14.06 -7.52 -19.48
N GLY A 178 14.74 -6.38 -19.33
CA GLY A 178 16.06 -6.29 -18.70
C GLY A 178 16.06 -6.62 -17.20
N LEU A 179 14.88 -6.61 -16.56
CA LEU A 179 14.68 -6.99 -15.15
C LEU A 179 14.18 -8.43 -14.98
N THR A 180 14.21 -9.25 -16.04
CA THR A 180 13.80 -10.67 -15.95
C THR A 180 14.75 -11.47 -15.06
N ASN A 181 16.03 -11.15 -15.17
CA ASN A 181 17.02 -11.58 -14.20
C ASN A 181 17.03 -10.53 -13.08
N LYS A 182 17.01 -10.99 -11.83
CA LYS A 182 16.99 -10.12 -10.64
C LYS A 182 18.03 -8.99 -10.79
N HIS A 183 17.59 -7.73 -10.63
CA HIS A 183 18.47 -6.57 -10.73
C HIS A 183 19.40 -6.49 -9.51
N GLU A 184 20.63 -6.01 -9.68
CA GLU A 184 21.63 -5.94 -8.60
C GLU A 184 21.19 -5.01 -7.46
N ASN A 185 20.46 -3.94 -7.78
CA ASN A 185 19.90 -3.02 -6.79
C ASN A 185 18.53 -3.45 -6.23
N ASP A 186 17.92 -4.52 -6.76
CA ASP A 186 16.67 -5.08 -6.23
C ASP A 186 16.95 -6.01 -5.04
N GLU A 187 17.55 -5.44 -3.99
CA GLU A 187 17.88 -6.15 -2.75
C GLU A 187 17.95 -5.20 -1.55
N SER A 188 17.99 -5.78 -0.36
CA SER A 188 18.13 -5.05 0.90
C SER A 188 19.53 -5.19 1.50
N THR A 189 19.79 -4.34 2.50
CA THR A 189 20.91 -4.42 3.42
C THR A 189 20.37 -4.47 4.85
N TYR A 190 21.22 -4.78 5.82
CA TYR A 190 20.82 -4.79 7.23
C TYR A 190 20.16 -3.47 7.66
N HIS A 191 20.73 -2.32 7.27
CA HIS A 191 20.19 -1.01 7.65
C HIS A 191 18.89 -0.69 6.93
N SER A 192 18.79 -0.97 5.63
CA SER A 192 17.56 -0.69 4.89
C SER A 192 16.40 -1.57 5.37
N ASP A 193 16.67 -2.82 5.77
CA ASP A 193 15.66 -3.69 6.40
C ASP A 193 15.23 -3.21 7.79
N MET A 194 16.15 -2.65 8.58
CA MET A 194 15.82 -2.03 9.86
C MET A 194 14.94 -0.78 9.67
N PHE A 195 15.20 0.04 8.66
CA PHE A 195 14.32 1.16 8.32
C PHE A 195 12.94 0.67 7.84
N ALA A 196 12.88 -0.38 7.02
CA ALA A 196 11.60 -0.96 6.58
C ALA A 196 10.75 -1.53 7.72
N MET A 197 11.40 -2.03 8.77
CA MET A 197 10.68 -2.43 9.98
C MET A 197 10.00 -1.27 10.71
N ILE A 198 10.48 -0.03 10.59
CA ILE A 198 9.78 1.14 11.14
C ILE A 198 8.40 1.23 10.49
N GLY A 199 8.34 1.19 9.16
CA GLY A 199 7.09 1.20 8.41
C GLY A 199 6.16 0.05 8.80
N THR A 200 6.72 -1.16 8.88
CA THR A 200 5.99 -2.36 9.33
C THR A 200 5.34 -2.15 10.71
N LEU A 201 6.09 -1.64 11.69
CA LEU A 201 5.58 -1.47 13.05
C LEU A 201 4.48 -0.41 13.13
N PHE A 202 4.64 0.72 12.44
CA PHE A 202 3.60 1.76 12.42
C PHE A 202 2.33 1.28 11.72
N LEU A 203 2.45 0.52 10.62
CA LEU A 203 1.30 -0.13 9.99
C LEU A 203 0.63 -1.12 10.96
N TRP A 204 1.40 -2.01 11.58
CA TRP A 204 0.89 -3.05 12.47
C TRP A 204 0.17 -2.46 13.69
N LEU A 205 0.76 -1.45 14.33
CA LEU A 205 0.23 -0.82 15.56
C LEU A 205 -1.05 -0.01 15.31
N PHE A 206 -1.15 0.67 14.16
CA PHE A 206 -2.27 1.56 13.83
C PHE A 206 -3.34 0.94 12.95
N TRP A 207 -3.14 -0.29 12.47
CA TRP A 207 -4.16 -1.01 11.71
C TRP A 207 -5.53 -1.15 12.41
N PRO A 208 -5.60 -1.37 13.74
CA PRO A 208 -6.89 -1.38 14.42
C PRO A 208 -7.68 -0.08 14.24
N SER A 209 -7.00 1.07 14.27
CA SER A 209 -7.59 2.38 13.95
C SER A 209 -8.00 2.47 12.48
N PHE A 210 -7.18 1.98 11.54
CA PHE A 210 -7.52 1.93 10.11
C PHE A 210 -8.83 1.18 9.86
N ASN A 211 -8.99 -0.01 10.43
CA ASN A 211 -10.19 -0.82 10.24
C ASN A 211 -11.43 -0.33 11.00
N SER A 212 -11.27 0.62 11.95
CA SER A 212 -12.37 1.13 12.77
C SER A 212 -12.74 2.59 12.49
N ALA A 213 -11.88 3.37 11.83
CA ALA A 213 -11.96 4.84 11.79
C ALA A 213 -13.31 5.39 11.30
N ILE A 214 -13.96 4.68 10.38
CA ILE A 214 -15.23 5.11 9.79
C ILE A 214 -16.43 4.26 10.23
N ALA A 215 -16.27 3.34 11.19
CA ALA A 215 -17.37 2.53 11.71
C ALA A 215 -18.44 3.40 12.38
N ALA A 216 -19.69 2.93 12.31
CA ALA A 216 -20.88 3.75 12.50
C ALA A 216 -21.08 4.22 13.95
N ASP A 217 -20.71 3.37 14.91
CA ASP A 217 -20.92 3.60 16.34
C ASP A 217 -19.78 3.01 17.18
N VAL A 218 -19.77 3.31 18.47
CA VAL A 218 -18.69 2.91 19.40
C VAL A 218 -18.58 1.39 19.54
N ASP A 219 -19.69 0.65 19.44
CA ASP A 219 -19.70 -0.80 19.61
C ASP A 219 -19.08 -1.48 18.38
N THR A 220 -19.44 -1.03 17.18
CA THR A 220 -18.86 -1.51 15.91
C THR A 220 -17.39 -1.09 15.76
N GLN A 221 -17.01 0.11 16.21
CA GLN A 221 -15.61 0.54 16.30
C GLN A 221 -14.80 -0.36 17.22
N THR A 222 -15.29 -0.61 18.43
CA THR A 222 -14.63 -1.48 19.42
C THR A 222 -14.48 -2.90 18.87
N THR A 223 -15.50 -3.41 18.19
CA THR A 223 -15.48 -4.72 17.53
C THR A 223 -14.40 -4.78 16.45
N ALA A 224 -14.31 -3.77 15.58
CA ALA A 224 -13.28 -3.68 14.54
C ALA A 224 -11.86 -3.62 15.10
N ILE A 225 -11.65 -2.86 16.18
CA ILE A 225 -10.35 -2.80 16.87
C ILE A 225 -9.94 -4.18 17.40
N ILE A 226 -10.84 -4.83 18.14
CA ILE A 226 -10.56 -6.13 18.79
C ILE A 226 -10.30 -7.22 17.74
N ASN A 227 -11.13 -7.31 16.71
CA ASN A 227 -10.99 -8.30 15.65
C ASN A 227 -9.68 -8.09 14.87
N THR A 228 -9.33 -6.83 14.57
CA THR A 228 -8.09 -6.50 13.87
C THR A 228 -6.87 -6.84 14.70
N TYR A 229 -6.88 -6.49 15.99
CA TYR A 229 -5.79 -6.81 16.92
C TYR A 229 -5.51 -8.32 16.99
N TYR A 230 -6.54 -9.14 17.17
CA TYR A 230 -6.37 -10.59 17.28
C TYR A 230 -5.99 -11.25 15.95
N SER A 231 -6.52 -10.76 14.82
CA SER A 231 -6.11 -11.23 13.49
C SER A 231 -4.63 -10.95 13.23
N LEU A 232 -4.16 -9.73 13.49
CA LEU A 232 -2.75 -9.36 13.33
C LEU A 232 -1.83 -10.17 14.23
N ALA A 233 -2.17 -10.35 15.51
CA ALA A 233 -1.36 -11.13 16.44
C ALA A 233 -1.20 -12.59 15.96
N ALA A 234 -2.28 -13.23 15.52
CA ALA A 234 -2.24 -14.59 15.01
C ALA A 234 -1.46 -14.70 13.69
N CYS A 235 -1.66 -13.73 12.78
CA CYS A 235 -0.92 -13.62 11.52
C CYS A 235 0.59 -13.49 11.74
N THR A 236 1.01 -12.68 12.71
CA THR A 236 2.44 -12.49 13.04
C THR A 236 3.09 -13.79 13.50
N ILE A 237 2.49 -14.52 14.44
CA ILE A 237 3.05 -15.79 14.95
C ILE A 237 3.21 -16.81 13.81
N VAL A 238 2.18 -16.95 12.99
CA VAL A 238 2.21 -17.86 11.83
C VAL A 238 3.25 -17.45 10.81
N THR A 239 3.40 -16.15 10.57
CA THR A 239 4.42 -15.61 9.66
C THR A 239 5.83 -15.98 10.10
N PHE A 240 6.16 -15.80 11.39
CA PHE A 240 7.46 -16.21 11.92
C PHE A 240 7.68 -17.73 11.81
N ALA A 241 6.68 -18.52 12.22
CA ALA A 241 6.77 -19.98 12.16
C ALA A 241 7.01 -20.47 10.73
N LEU A 242 6.22 -19.98 9.76
CA LEU A 242 6.37 -20.36 8.37
C LEU A 242 7.63 -19.81 7.72
N SER A 243 8.05 -18.58 8.07
CA SER A 243 9.31 -18.03 7.58
C SER A 243 10.49 -18.93 7.94
N SER A 244 10.51 -19.49 9.16
CA SER A 244 11.53 -20.47 9.54
C SER A 244 11.36 -21.79 8.78
N LEU A 245 10.13 -22.30 8.65
CA LEU A 245 9.85 -23.58 7.99
C LEU A 245 10.20 -23.61 6.50
N VAL A 246 10.02 -22.48 5.79
CA VAL A 246 10.35 -22.40 4.35
C VAL A 246 11.83 -22.15 4.08
N ASP A 247 12.61 -21.74 5.09
CA ASP A 247 14.06 -21.62 4.99
C ASP A 247 14.77 -22.94 5.31
N LYS A 248 15.74 -23.32 4.48
CA LYS A 248 16.47 -24.59 4.63
C LYS A 248 17.26 -24.71 5.95
N ARG A 249 17.56 -23.59 6.62
CA ARG A 249 18.33 -23.53 7.88
C ARG A 249 17.46 -23.07 9.05
N GLY A 250 16.16 -22.93 8.87
CA GLY A 250 15.25 -22.44 9.91
C GLY A 250 15.39 -20.95 10.24
N LYS A 251 16.04 -20.15 9.38
CA LYS A 251 16.23 -18.71 9.62
C LYS A 251 15.02 -17.89 9.18
N PHE A 252 14.77 -16.78 9.87
CA PHE A 252 13.73 -15.83 9.48
C PHE A 252 14.18 -14.93 8.31
N SER A 253 13.24 -14.52 7.48
CA SER A 253 13.43 -13.60 6.35
C SER A 253 12.81 -12.25 6.67
N MET A 254 13.59 -11.17 6.60
CA MET A 254 13.10 -9.82 6.88
C MET A 254 11.97 -9.40 5.94
N VAL A 255 12.03 -9.77 4.66
CA VAL A 255 10.94 -9.50 3.69
C VAL A 255 9.62 -10.13 4.15
N LEU A 256 9.66 -11.36 4.66
CA LEU A 256 8.47 -12.04 5.18
C LEU A 256 7.97 -11.37 6.47
N ILE A 257 8.87 -11.02 7.39
CA ILE A 257 8.48 -10.38 8.65
C ILE A 257 7.92 -8.97 8.43
N GLN A 258 8.52 -8.18 7.55
CA GLN A 258 8.08 -6.81 7.24
C GLN A 258 6.70 -6.78 6.59
N ASN A 259 6.38 -7.75 5.75
CA ASN A 259 5.17 -7.71 4.94
C ASN A 259 4.10 -8.70 5.42
N ALA A 260 4.40 -9.99 5.53
CA ALA A 260 3.37 -11.00 5.78
C ALA A 260 2.74 -10.91 7.18
N THR A 261 3.42 -10.30 8.15
CA THR A 261 2.85 -10.04 9.50
C THR A 261 1.65 -9.08 9.46
N LEU A 262 1.54 -8.27 8.40
CA LEU A 262 0.49 -7.28 8.19
C LEU A 262 -0.76 -7.86 7.51
N ALA A 263 -0.65 -9.05 6.88
CA ALA A 263 -1.72 -9.64 6.08
C ALA A 263 -3.01 -9.91 6.86
N GLY A 264 -2.92 -10.16 8.17
CA GLY A 264 -4.08 -10.34 9.05
C GLY A 264 -4.93 -9.08 9.18
N GLY A 265 -4.31 -7.89 9.15
CA GLY A 265 -5.02 -6.60 9.18
C GLY A 265 -5.81 -6.37 7.90
N VAL A 266 -5.21 -6.70 6.75
CA VAL A 266 -5.88 -6.69 5.44
C VAL A 266 -7.04 -7.68 5.40
N ALA A 267 -6.81 -8.94 5.78
CA ALA A 267 -7.77 -10.02 5.57
C ALA A 267 -9.02 -9.94 6.45
N VAL A 268 -8.96 -9.26 7.59
CA VAL A 268 -10.14 -9.10 8.46
C VAL A 268 -10.96 -7.86 8.11
N GLY A 269 -10.42 -6.94 7.29
CA GLY A 269 -10.97 -5.61 7.05
C GLY A 269 -12.46 -5.60 6.68
N THR A 270 -12.90 -6.41 5.71
CA THR A 270 -14.31 -6.44 5.27
C THR A 270 -15.31 -6.75 6.39
N CYS A 271 -14.93 -7.63 7.32
CA CYS A 271 -15.79 -8.10 8.40
C CYS A 271 -15.33 -7.65 9.79
N ALA A 272 -14.43 -6.65 9.87
CA ALA A 272 -13.83 -6.26 11.14
C ALA A 272 -14.89 -5.73 12.12
N ASP A 273 -15.85 -4.92 11.63
CA ASP A 273 -16.95 -4.33 12.40
C ASP A 273 -18.12 -5.29 12.65
N LEU A 274 -18.09 -6.49 12.05
CA LEU A 274 -19.12 -7.50 12.25
C LEU A 274 -18.85 -8.28 13.53
N GLN A 275 -19.92 -8.69 14.21
CA GLN A 275 -19.84 -9.51 15.43
C GLN A 275 -19.49 -10.96 15.10
N ILE A 276 -18.29 -11.16 14.54
CA ILE A 276 -17.61 -12.46 14.49
C ILE A 276 -17.01 -12.76 15.87
N HIS A 277 -16.92 -14.03 16.23
CA HIS A 277 -16.22 -14.39 17.46
C HIS A 277 -14.71 -14.09 17.34
N PRO A 278 -14.02 -13.66 18.40
CA PRO A 278 -12.60 -13.32 18.34
C PRO A 278 -11.70 -14.44 17.79
N PHE A 279 -12.03 -15.72 18.07
CA PHE A 279 -11.29 -16.86 17.50
C PHE A 279 -11.42 -16.94 15.97
N SER A 280 -12.53 -16.47 15.41
CA SER A 280 -12.73 -16.39 13.95
C SER A 280 -11.81 -15.34 13.34
N ALA A 281 -11.63 -14.19 14.01
CA ALA A 281 -10.65 -13.18 13.61
C ALA A 281 -9.22 -13.73 13.65
N MET A 282 -8.86 -14.47 14.71
CA MET A 282 -7.56 -15.17 14.77
C MET A 282 -7.38 -16.16 13.62
N PHE A 283 -8.42 -16.93 13.29
CA PHE A 283 -8.37 -17.91 12.20
C PHE A 283 -8.18 -17.25 10.83
N ILE A 284 -8.83 -16.11 10.57
CA ILE A 284 -8.59 -15.29 9.38
C ILE A 284 -7.12 -14.85 9.32
N GLY A 285 -6.58 -14.35 10.44
CA GLY A 285 -5.17 -13.98 10.55
C GLY A 285 -4.19 -15.12 10.29
N VAL A 286 -4.47 -16.32 10.80
CA VAL A 286 -3.67 -17.53 10.54
C VAL A 286 -3.64 -17.86 9.05
N ILE A 287 -4.80 -17.87 8.38
CA ILE A 287 -4.89 -18.15 6.94
C ILE A 287 -4.15 -17.07 6.15
N ALA A 288 -4.35 -15.79 6.50
CA ALA A 288 -3.68 -14.67 5.84
C ALA A 288 -2.15 -14.78 5.93
N GLY A 289 -1.60 -15.12 7.10
CA GLY A 289 -0.17 -15.35 7.28
C GLY A 289 0.36 -16.52 6.44
N ILE A 290 -0.38 -17.63 6.37
CA ILE A 290 -0.03 -18.77 5.48
C ILE A 290 0.00 -18.33 4.03
N VAL A 291 -1.08 -17.72 3.54
CA VAL A 291 -1.24 -17.31 2.16
C VAL A 291 -0.18 -16.28 1.77
N SER A 292 0.09 -15.31 2.64
CA SER A 292 1.08 -14.28 2.38
C SER A 292 2.50 -14.84 2.30
N VAL A 293 2.93 -15.65 3.28
CA VAL A 293 4.28 -16.26 3.28
C VAL A 293 4.49 -17.16 2.06
N LEU A 294 3.52 -18.03 1.75
CA LEU A 294 3.61 -18.90 0.58
C LEU A 294 3.56 -18.10 -0.72
N GLY A 295 2.81 -17.00 -0.75
CA GLY A 295 2.76 -16.06 -1.86
C GLY A 295 4.14 -15.46 -2.16
N PHE A 296 4.81 -14.91 -1.14
CA PHE A 296 6.16 -14.38 -1.29
C PHE A 296 7.17 -15.44 -1.73
N GLN A 297 7.15 -16.61 -1.09
CA GLN A 297 8.15 -17.65 -1.30
C GLN A 297 8.02 -18.35 -2.65
N PHE A 298 6.78 -18.58 -3.11
CA PHE A 298 6.50 -19.45 -4.27
C PHE A 298 5.77 -18.75 -5.39
N LEU A 299 4.82 -17.85 -5.09
CA LEU A 299 3.98 -17.23 -6.12
C LEU A 299 4.67 -16.05 -6.79
N THR A 300 5.28 -15.11 -6.05
CA THR A 300 6.02 -13.98 -6.64
C THR A 300 7.04 -14.41 -7.69
N PRO A 301 7.90 -15.43 -7.45
CA PRO A 301 8.83 -15.90 -8.47
C PRO A 301 8.13 -16.45 -9.74
N VAL A 302 6.97 -17.11 -9.58
CA VAL A 302 6.17 -17.62 -10.69
C VAL A 302 5.53 -16.47 -11.48
N LEU A 303 4.96 -15.47 -10.80
CA LEU A 303 4.39 -14.28 -11.43
C LEU A 303 5.44 -13.54 -12.29
N ALA A 304 6.64 -13.34 -11.75
CA ALA A 304 7.72 -12.67 -12.46
C ALA A 304 8.22 -13.49 -13.66
N SER A 305 8.51 -14.78 -13.46
CA SER A 305 9.17 -15.62 -14.48
C SER A 305 8.22 -16.17 -15.55
N LYS A 306 6.94 -16.40 -15.23
CA LYS A 306 5.97 -17.04 -16.14
C LYS A 306 4.90 -16.07 -16.64
N LEU A 307 4.44 -15.14 -15.79
CA LEU A 307 3.36 -14.21 -16.13
C LEU A 307 3.87 -12.80 -16.45
N ARG A 308 5.18 -12.54 -16.35
CA ARG A 308 5.80 -11.23 -16.63
C ARG A 308 5.27 -10.10 -15.72
N ILE A 309 4.87 -10.45 -14.50
CA ILE A 309 4.42 -9.47 -13.49
C ILE A 309 5.55 -9.28 -12.49
N GLN A 310 6.22 -8.13 -12.58
CA GLN A 310 7.32 -7.75 -11.68
C GLN A 310 6.75 -6.93 -10.52
N ASP A 311 6.47 -7.58 -9.40
CA ASP A 311 5.90 -6.97 -8.19
C ASP A 311 7.00 -6.71 -7.15
N THR A 312 7.44 -5.45 -7.01
CA THR A 312 8.64 -5.10 -6.22
C THR A 312 8.44 -5.36 -4.72
N CYS A 313 7.34 -4.85 -4.14
CA CYS A 313 7.04 -5.04 -2.72
C CYS A 313 6.30 -6.35 -2.43
N GLY A 314 5.94 -7.13 -3.46
CA GLY A 314 5.07 -8.29 -3.29
C GLY A 314 3.68 -7.90 -2.80
N VAL A 315 3.13 -6.78 -3.31
CA VAL A 315 1.81 -6.26 -2.91
C VAL A 315 0.70 -7.25 -3.20
N HIS A 316 0.89 -8.18 -4.15
CA HIS A 316 -0.02 -9.29 -4.35
C HIS A 316 -0.17 -10.16 -3.10
N ASN A 317 0.91 -10.37 -2.35
CA ASN A 317 0.94 -11.31 -1.22
C ASN A 317 0.48 -10.67 0.08
N LEU A 318 0.63 -9.34 0.22
CA LEU A 318 0.15 -8.59 1.39
C LEU A 318 -1.26 -8.03 1.17
N HIS A 319 -1.51 -7.38 0.04
CA HIS A 319 -2.76 -6.66 -0.20
C HIS A 319 -3.71 -7.45 -1.10
N GLY A 320 -3.22 -8.05 -2.18
CA GLY A 320 -4.06 -8.74 -3.18
C GLY A 320 -4.76 -9.99 -2.64
N LEU A 321 -3.99 -11.04 -2.34
CA LEU A 321 -4.53 -12.31 -1.83
C LEU A 321 -5.23 -12.15 -0.48
N PRO A 322 -4.67 -11.43 0.51
CA PRO A 322 -5.39 -11.19 1.76
C PRO A 322 -6.62 -10.30 1.57
N GLY A 323 -6.63 -9.37 0.61
CA GLY A 323 -7.80 -8.56 0.26
C GLY A 323 -8.95 -9.41 -0.30
N ILE A 324 -8.64 -10.35 -1.20
CA ILE A 324 -9.59 -11.36 -1.68
C ILE A 324 -10.09 -12.22 -0.51
N LEU A 325 -9.19 -12.66 0.39
CA LEU A 325 -9.57 -13.44 1.57
C LEU A 325 -10.56 -12.66 2.46
N GLY A 326 -10.38 -11.35 2.63
CA GLY A 326 -11.31 -10.49 3.36
C GLY A 326 -12.68 -10.38 2.69
N GLY A 327 -12.72 -10.18 1.37
CA GLY A 327 -13.98 -10.23 0.62
C GLY A 327 -14.70 -11.58 0.77
N ILE A 328 -13.96 -12.70 0.71
CA ILE A 328 -14.51 -14.05 0.94
C ILE A 328 -15.00 -14.20 2.38
N ALA A 329 -14.28 -13.70 3.37
CA ALA A 329 -14.73 -13.70 4.77
C ALA A 329 -16.05 -12.91 4.91
N GLY A 330 -16.17 -11.76 4.26
CA GLY A 330 -17.42 -10.98 4.19
C GLY A 330 -18.59 -11.77 3.58
N ILE A 331 -18.35 -12.50 2.49
CA ILE A 331 -19.35 -13.40 1.87
C ILE A 331 -19.78 -14.50 2.86
N ILE A 332 -18.83 -15.14 3.55
CA ILE A 332 -19.11 -16.22 4.50
C ILE A 332 -19.91 -15.70 5.69
N VAL A 333 -19.51 -14.56 6.28
CA VAL A 333 -20.19 -13.98 7.45
C VAL A 333 -21.62 -13.60 7.10
N THR A 334 -21.84 -12.93 5.97
CA THR A 334 -23.19 -12.53 5.52
C THR A 334 -24.06 -13.70 5.05
N ALA A 335 -23.46 -14.84 4.69
CA ALA A 335 -24.20 -16.08 4.45
C ALA A 335 -24.58 -16.82 5.75
N ALA A 336 -23.70 -16.78 6.75
CA ALA A 336 -23.87 -17.52 8.01
C ALA A 336 -24.76 -16.79 9.01
N LYS A 337 -24.74 -15.45 9.01
CA LYS A 337 -25.48 -14.61 9.95
C LYS A 337 -26.21 -13.49 9.22
N ARG A 338 -27.44 -13.24 9.66
CA ARG A 338 -28.25 -12.13 9.17
C ARG A 338 -27.68 -10.83 9.75
N GLU A 339 -27.02 -10.04 8.91
CA GLU A 339 -26.40 -8.77 9.28
C GLU A 339 -27.12 -7.61 8.56
N MET A 340 -27.34 -6.51 9.28
CA MET A 340 -28.00 -5.32 8.75
C MET A 340 -27.03 -4.14 8.87
N LYS A 341 -26.88 -3.34 7.80
CA LYS A 341 -26.10 -2.10 7.82
C LYS A 341 -26.92 -0.99 7.18
N ASN A 342 -27.04 0.14 7.87
CA ASN A 342 -27.85 1.30 7.43
C ASN A 342 -29.31 0.99 7.05
N GLY A 343 -29.90 -0.07 7.62
CA GLY A 343 -31.27 -0.51 7.29
C GLY A 343 -31.37 -1.48 6.10
N HIS A 344 -30.25 -1.85 5.49
CA HIS A 344 -30.16 -2.80 4.39
C HIS A 344 -29.63 -4.16 4.86
N LEU A 345 -30.18 -5.22 4.29
CA LEU A 345 -29.72 -6.58 4.58
C LEU A 345 -28.44 -6.86 3.77
N LEU A 346 -27.35 -7.16 4.48
CA LEU A 346 -26.12 -7.60 3.84
C LEU A 346 -26.32 -9.02 3.31
N THR A 347 -25.97 -9.26 2.05
CA THR A 347 -26.12 -10.57 1.42
C THR A 347 -24.79 -11.09 0.87
N PRO A 348 -24.59 -12.42 0.81
CA PRO A 348 -23.41 -12.98 0.16
C PRO A 348 -23.33 -12.59 -1.33
N GLY A 349 -24.48 -12.38 -1.98
CA GLY A 349 -24.53 -11.98 -3.39
C GLY A 349 -24.02 -10.57 -3.63
N THR A 350 -24.41 -9.60 -2.80
CA THR A 350 -23.91 -8.22 -2.89
C THR A 350 -22.42 -8.14 -2.56
N GLN A 351 -21.96 -8.91 -1.57
CA GLN A 351 -20.53 -9.02 -1.26
C GLN A 351 -19.70 -9.63 -2.39
N ALA A 352 -20.20 -10.71 -3.02
CA ALA A 352 -19.54 -11.30 -4.18
C ALA A 352 -19.51 -10.35 -5.38
N ALA A 353 -20.59 -9.59 -5.60
CA ALA A 353 -20.65 -8.57 -6.64
C ALA A 353 -19.66 -7.42 -6.38
N ALA A 354 -19.52 -6.96 -5.13
CA ALA A 354 -18.57 -5.94 -4.73
C ALA A 354 -17.11 -6.39 -4.97
N LEU A 355 -16.75 -7.60 -4.53
CA LEU A 355 -15.42 -8.16 -4.78
C LEU A 355 -15.15 -8.30 -6.28
N GLY A 356 -16.09 -8.91 -7.02
CA GLY A 356 -15.93 -9.17 -8.45
C GLY A 356 -15.82 -7.89 -9.29
N SER A 357 -16.68 -6.90 -9.02
CA SER A 357 -16.63 -5.59 -9.68
C SER A 357 -15.34 -4.84 -9.36
N THR A 358 -14.91 -4.85 -8.09
CA THR A 358 -13.64 -4.23 -7.66
C THR A 358 -12.44 -4.82 -8.40
N LEU A 359 -12.34 -6.15 -8.48
CA LEU A 359 -11.25 -6.81 -9.22
C LEU A 359 -11.30 -6.46 -10.71
N GLY A 360 -12.50 -6.47 -11.32
CA GLY A 360 -12.67 -6.13 -12.73
C GLY A 360 -12.26 -4.69 -13.04
N ILE A 361 -12.71 -3.72 -12.23
CA ILE A 361 -12.39 -2.31 -12.39
C ILE A 361 -10.89 -2.08 -12.16
N ALA A 362 -10.31 -2.68 -11.13
CA ALA A 362 -8.88 -2.57 -10.84
C ALA A 362 -8.01 -3.08 -12.00
N LEU A 363 -8.29 -4.27 -12.53
CA LEU A 363 -7.51 -4.85 -13.62
C LEU A 363 -7.60 -4.02 -14.90
N VAL A 364 -8.81 -3.56 -15.27
CA VAL A 364 -9.02 -2.74 -16.46
C VAL A 364 -8.39 -1.35 -16.28
N GLY A 365 -8.67 -0.68 -15.17
CA GLY A 365 -8.13 0.64 -14.84
C GLY A 365 -6.60 0.65 -14.77
N GLY A 366 -6.03 -0.36 -14.11
CA GLY A 366 -4.59 -0.54 -13.97
C GLY A 366 -3.90 -0.83 -15.31
N ALA A 367 -4.51 -1.64 -16.18
CA ALA A 367 -3.98 -1.90 -17.51
C ALA A 367 -4.01 -0.63 -18.40
N LEU A 368 -5.12 0.12 -18.38
CA LEU A 368 -5.25 1.39 -19.11
C LEU A 368 -4.26 2.43 -18.61
N THR A 369 -4.11 2.54 -17.29
CA THR A 369 -3.15 3.44 -16.65
C THR A 369 -1.73 3.02 -17.00
N GLY A 370 -1.39 1.73 -16.90
CA GLY A 370 -0.09 1.19 -17.33
C GLY A 370 0.23 1.51 -18.79
N ALA A 371 -0.76 1.49 -19.69
CA ALA A 371 -0.57 1.86 -21.09
C ALA A 371 -0.23 3.35 -21.25
N ILE A 372 -0.87 4.24 -20.49
CA ILE A 372 -0.53 5.67 -20.43
C ILE A 372 0.87 5.87 -19.86
N LEU A 373 1.20 5.18 -18.76
CA LEU A 373 2.51 5.27 -18.12
C LEU A 373 3.65 4.72 -18.99
N LYS A 374 3.36 3.89 -19.99
CA LYS A 374 4.36 3.34 -20.92
C LYS A 374 4.87 4.37 -21.93
N LEU A 375 4.22 5.52 -22.06
CA LEU A 375 4.62 6.57 -22.99
C LEU A 375 6.06 7.06 -22.70
N PRO A 376 6.92 7.21 -23.73
CA PRO A 376 8.37 7.35 -23.56
C PRO A 376 8.85 8.70 -22.99
N PHE A 377 7.95 9.69 -22.91
CA PHE A 377 8.32 11.06 -22.52
C PHE A 377 8.14 11.36 -21.03
N LEU A 378 7.74 10.36 -20.22
CA LEU A 378 7.40 10.50 -18.80
C LEU A 378 8.61 10.39 -17.85
N GLY A 379 9.83 10.30 -18.37
CA GLY A 379 11.05 10.37 -17.57
C GLY A 379 11.37 9.09 -16.79
N GLN A 380 10.83 7.95 -17.24
CA GLN A 380 11.23 6.63 -16.78
C GLN A 380 12.71 6.36 -17.07
N VAL A 381 13.37 5.68 -16.14
CA VAL A 381 14.76 5.22 -16.30
C VAL A 381 14.86 4.00 -17.22
N SER A 382 16.05 3.76 -17.75
CA SER A 382 16.42 2.50 -18.42
C SER A 382 16.46 1.36 -17.40
N ASP A 383 16.38 0.11 -17.89
CA ASP A 383 16.37 -1.08 -17.01
C ASP A 383 17.64 -1.20 -16.14
N GLN A 384 18.78 -0.67 -16.58
CA GLN A 384 20.06 -0.69 -15.84
C GLN A 384 20.10 0.32 -14.68
N ASN A 385 19.23 1.33 -14.71
CA ASN A 385 19.19 2.41 -13.74
C ASN A 385 17.96 2.30 -12.82
N CYS A 386 17.29 1.15 -12.81
CA CYS A 386 16.19 0.88 -11.89
C CYS A 386 16.71 0.69 -10.45
N PHE A 387 15.83 0.98 -9.48
CA PHE A 387 16.12 0.83 -8.05
C PHE A 387 17.32 1.66 -7.56
N ASP A 388 17.58 2.81 -8.19
CA ASP A 388 18.67 3.72 -7.84
C ASP A 388 18.19 5.17 -7.69
N ASP A 389 18.43 5.77 -6.52
CA ASP A 389 18.05 7.13 -6.17
C ASP A 389 18.77 8.20 -6.99
N SER A 390 20.00 7.93 -7.44
CA SER A 390 20.81 8.88 -8.23
C SER A 390 20.15 9.31 -9.55
N ALA A 391 19.15 8.56 -10.01
CA ALA A 391 18.35 8.92 -11.17
C ALA A 391 17.51 10.18 -10.96
N TYR A 392 17.10 10.48 -9.73
CA TYR A 392 16.15 11.54 -9.41
C TYR A 392 16.60 12.47 -8.26
N TRP A 393 17.59 12.04 -7.48
CA TRP A 393 18.06 12.75 -6.29
C TRP A 393 19.53 13.12 -6.39
N GLU A 394 19.90 14.21 -5.72
CA GLU A 394 21.28 14.47 -5.35
C GLU A 394 21.61 13.56 -4.16
N VAL A 395 22.44 12.55 -4.40
CA VAL A 395 22.84 11.57 -3.38
C VAL A 395 24.18 12.01 -2.78
N PRO A 396 24.33 12.01 -1.44
CA PRO A 396 25.61 12.33 -0.82
C PRO A 396 26.73 11.44 -1.37
N GLU A 397 27.89 12.03 -1.66
CA GLU A 397 29.08 11.25 -2.04
C GLU A 397 29.47 10.34 -0.87
N GLU A 398 29.65 9.03 -1.14
CA GLU A 398 30.27 8.15 -0.16
C GLU A 398 31.69 8.68 0.09
N GLU A 399 32.03 9.00 1.35
CA GLU A 399 33.41 9.31 1.73
C GLU A 399 34.28 8.11 1.35
N THR A 400 34.97 8.19 0.21
CA THR A 400 36.00 7.24 -0.13
C THR A 400 37.09 7.40 0.91
N VAL A 401 37.11 6.52 1.92
CA VAL A 401 38.23 6.41 2.85
C VAL A 401 39.48 6.22 1.98
N PRO A 402 40.43 7.17 1.97
CA PRO A 402 41.61 7.04 1.14
C PRO A 402 42.33 5.74 1.51
N GLU A 403 42.67 4.91 0.53
CA GLU A 403 43.57 3.76 0.68
C GLU A 403 44.96 4.25 1.12
N ILE A 404 45.12 4.65 2.38
CA ILE A 404 46.40 5.03 2.99
C ILE A 404 46.85 3.98 4.03
N LEU A 405 46.02 2.97 4.34
CA LEU A 405 46.35 1.95 5.33
C LEU A 405 46.89 0.62 4.77
N SER A 406 47.03 0.48 3.45
CA SER A 406 47.64 -0.72 2.85
C SER A 406 49.19 -0.66 2.77
N SER A 407 49.82 0.51 2.88
CA SER A 407 51.29 0.64 2.79
C SER A 407 52.05 0.39 4.09
N HIS A 408 51.39 0.35 5.25
CA HIS A 408 52.06 0.13 6.54
C HIS A 408 52.19 -1.35 6.97
N ARG A 409 51.60 -2.29 6.23
CA ARG A 409 51.84 -3.74 6.48
C ARG A 409 53.10 -4.28 5.83
N ASP A 410 53.67 -3.60 4.83
CA ASP A 410 54.87 -4.07 4.14
C ASP A 410 56.19 -3.62 4.79
N GLU A 411 56.21 -2.55 5.59
CA GLU A 411 57.44 -2.16 6.31
C GLU A 411 57.73 -3.04 7.53
N HIS A 412 56.71 -3.56 8.20
CA HIS A 412 56.91 -4.45 9.36
C HIS A 412 57.45 -5.83 8.96
N SER A 413 57.12 -6.31 7.76
CA SER A 413 57.63 -7.58 7.22
C SER A 413 59.09 -7.50 6.72
N ARG A 414 59.55 -6.31 6.33
CA ARG A 414 60.95 -6.08 5.94
C ARG A 414 61.90 -5.92 7.12
N PHE A 415 61.40 -5.51 8.29
CA PHE A 415 62.23 -5.37 9.49
C PHE A 415 62.48 -6.71 10.21
N GLU A 416 61.55 -7.68 10.10
CA GLU A 416 61.72 -9.03 10.66
C GLU A 416 62.57 -9.97 9.79
N ALA A 417 62.82 -9.62 8.52
CA ALA A 417 63.70 -10.38 7.63
C ALA A 417 65.18 -9.92 7.68
N ALA A 418 65.50 -8.90 8.49
CA ALA A 418 66.83 -8.29 8.59
C ALA A 418 67.44 -8.32 10.01
N MET A 419 66.80 -9.02 10.96
CA MET A 419 67.39 -9.48 12.23
C MET A 419 67.50 -11.00 12.20
#